data_AF-A0A443PNA9-F1
#
_entry.id   AF-A0A443PNA9-F1
#
_cell.length_a   1.000
_cell.length_b   1.000
_cell.length_c   1.000
_cell.angle_alpha   90.00
_cell.angle_beta   90.00
_cell.angle_gamma   90.00
#
_symmetry.space_group_name_H-M   'P 1'
#
loop_
_entity.id
_entity.type
_entity.pdbx_description
1 polymer ?
#
loop_
_entity_poly.entity_id
_entity_poly.type
_entity_poly.pdbx_seq_one_letter_code
_entity_poly.pdbx_strand_id
1 'polypeptide(L)'
;MEQSYSEEIYLRFPLEHLYVIQIEAITRRILYIRSSDPEAKVLVFSSWNDVLDVLEHALEVNNITYIRMKGGRKSNAAIMQFKGQRSGAGGKGKMQERQHEERSIQVLLLLIQHGANGLNILEAQHVVLIEPLLNPAAEAQAVNRVHRIGQKKTTFVHRFIVKDTVEESIYKLNRSRATNMTISGNTKNQDQLALSLKDVESLFSLMISGGPPENGDEKMGSLRHLPPSVAAGLAAEKRLQDHSI
;
A
#
# COMPACT_ATOMS: atom_id res chain seq x y z
N MET A 1 -13.25 -20.14 14.18
CA MET A 1 -13.77 -18.87 13.60
C MET A 1 -12.77 -17.80 13.96
N GLU A 2 -11.89 -17.46 13.03
CA GLU A 2 -10.77 -16.52 13.23
C GLU A 2 -11.26 -15.12 12.81
N GLN A 3 -11.29 -14.17 13.74
CA GLN A 3 -11.83 -12.83 13.51
C GLN A 3 -10.70 -11.92 13.03
N SER A 4 -10.54 -11.80 11.71
CA SER A 4 -9.85 -10.67 11.11
C SER A 4 -10.86 -9.58 10.79
N TYR A 5 -10.64 -8.35 11.27
CA TYR A 5 -11.45 -7.20 10.84
C TYR A 5 -10.68 -6.43 9.78
N SER A 6 -11.33 -6.19 8.64
CA SER A 6 -10.79 -5.37 7.57
C SER A 6 -11.59 -4.09 7.42
N GLU A 7 -10.91 -2.96 7.35
CA GLU A 7 -11.51 -1.67 7.02
C GLU A 7 -10.82 -1.05 5.79
N GLU A 8 -11.62 -0.34 5.01
CA GLU A 8 -11.20 0.42 3.83
C GLU A 8 -11.32 1.91 4.15
N ILE A 9 -10.22 2.65 4.02
CA ILE A 9 -10.17 4.07 4.31
C ILE A 9 -10.05 4.80 2.98
N TYR A 10 -11.15 5.41 2.56
CA TYR A 10 -11.24 6.17 1.34
C TYR A 10 -10.91 7.65 1.56
N LEU A 11 -9.88 8.14 0.89
CA LEU A 11 -9.44 9.53 0.94
C LEU A 11 -9.98 10.29 -0.27
N ARG A 12 -10.54 11.51 -0.09
CA ARG A 12 -11.07 12.36 -1.18
C ARG A 12 -10.57 13.80 -1.01
N PHE A 13 -9.68 14.26 -1.89
CA PHE A 13 -9.00 15.56 -1.78
C PHE A 13 -8.59 16.13 -3.15
N PRO A 14 -8.28 17.44 -3.26
CA PRO A 14 -7.68 18.03 -4.47
C PRO A 14 -6.33 17.38 -4.82
N LEU A 15 -6.06 17.19 -6.12
CA LEU A 15 -4.95 16.34 -6.62
C LEU A 15 -3.54 16.82 -6.25
N GLU A 16 -3.36 18.09 -5.89
CA GLU A 16 -2.03 18.73 -5.77
C GLU A 16 -1.18 18.20 -4.59
N HIS A 17 -1.77 17.50 -3.62
CA HIS A 17 -1.06 17.03 -2.41
C HIS A 17 -1.42 15.60 -1.95
N LEU A 18 -1.89 14.77 -2.87
CA LEU A 18 -2.52 13.49 -2.55
C LEU A 18 -1.66 12.57 -1.67
N TYR A 19 -0.37 12.43 -1.99
CA TYR A 19 0.55 11.58 -1.23
C TYR A 19 0.83 12.09 0.18
N VAL A 20 0.94 13.41 0.37
CA VAL A 20 1.13 14.02 1.69
C VAL A 20 -0.08 13.72 2.58
N ILE A 21 -1.29 13.82 2.02
CA ILE A 21 -2.53 13.59 2.74
C ILE A 21 -2.70 12.11 3.11
N GLN A 22 -2.28 11.19 2.24
CA GLN A 22 -2.28 9.76 2.54
C GLN A 22 -1.34 9.42 3.70
N ILE A 23 -0.12 9.96 3.70
CA ILE A 23 0.83 9.82 4.81
C ILE A 23 0.24 10.40 6.11
N GLU A 24 -0.42 11.55 6.05
CA GLU A 24 -1.11 12.14 7.20
C GLU A 24 -2.21 11.21 7.73
N ALA A 25 -3.05 10.68 6.85
CA ALA A 25 -4.13 9.76 7.22
C ALA A 25 -3.61 8.47 7.87
N ILE A 26 -2.53 7.90 7.33
CA ILE A 26 -1.84 6.73 7.89
C ILE A 26 -1.30 7.06 9.28
N THR A 27 -0.61 8.19 9.42
CA THR A 27 -0.05 8.64 10.69
C THR A 27 -1.13 8.83 11.74
N ARG A 28 -2.24 9.48 11.39
CA ARG A 28 -3.43 9.65 12.26
C ARG A 28 -4.03 8.31 12.67
N ARG A 29 -4.11 7.34 11.76
CA ARG A 29 -4.59 5.99 12.10
C ARG A 29 -3.67 5.29 13.09
N ILE A 30 -2.35 5.39 12.92
CA ILE A 30 -1.38 4.82 13.86
C ILE A 30 -1.48 5.50 15.23
N LEU A 31 -1.65 6.82 15.27
CA LEU A 31 -1.89 7.57 16.50
C LEU A 31 -3.18 7.14 17.20
N TYR A 32 -4.26 6.93 16.43
CA TYR A 32 -5.52 6.43 16.97
C TYR A 32 -5.38 5.03 17.58
N ILE A 33 -4.71 4.11 16.87
CA ILE A 33 -4.40 2.76 17.37
C ILE A 33 -3.63 2.86 18.69
N ARG A 34 -2.55 3.67 18.72
CA ARG A 34 -1.74 3.91 19.92
C ARG A 34 -2.55 4.50 21.09
N SER A 35 -3.47 5.42 20.81
CA SER A 35 -4.32 6.01 21.85
C SER A 35 -5.32 5.02 22.45
N SER A 36 -5.71 4.00 21.66
CA SER A 36 -6.65 2.96 22.08
C SER A 36 -5.94 1.81 22.80
N ASP A 37 -4.73 1.45 22.35
CA ASP A 37 -3.87 0.44 22.94
C ASP A 37 -2.39 0.91 22.82
N PRO A 38 -1.79 1.42 23.91
CA PRO A 38 -0.41 1.93 23.90
C PRO A 38 0.65 0.87 23.54
N GLU A 39 0.34 -0.41 23.77
CA GLU A 39 1.23 -1.54 23.48
C GLU A 39 0.96 -2.15 22.09
N ALA A 40 0.00 -1.61 21.33
CA ALA A 40 -0.31 -2.09 20.00
C ALA A 40 0.88 -1.94 19.07
N LYS A 41 1.15 -3.02 18.33
CA LYS A 41 2.20 -3.07 17.31
C LYS A 41 1.59 -3.14 15.92
N VAL A 42 2.17 -2.36 15.02
CA VAL A 42 1.68 -2.14 13.66
C VAL A 42 2.74 -2.56 12.66
N LEU A 43 2.34 -3.40 11.69
CA LEU A 43 3.11 -3.61 10.46
C LEU A 43 2.61 -2.66 9.39
N VAL A 44 3.53 -1.98 8.72
CA VAL A 44 3.21 -1.12 7.58
C VAL A 44 3.92 -1.65 6.35
N PHE A 45 3.16 -1.88 5.29
CA PHE A 45 3.67 -2.33 4.00
C PHE A 45 3.47 -1.27 2.92
N SER A 46 4.50 -1.11 2.08
CA SER A 46 4.42 -0.39 0.81
C SER A 46 5.32 -1.05 -0.23
N SER A 47 5.04 -0.81 -1.49
CA SER A 47 5.88 -1.21 -2.63
C SER A 47 7.02 -0.23 -2.85
N TRP A 48 6.92 0.98 -2.31
CA TRP A 48 7.77 2.12 -2.62
C TRP A 48 8.67 2.49 -1.45
N ASN A 49 9.98 2.61 -1.70
CA ASN A 49 10.90 3.04 -0.65
C ASN A 49 10.66 4.50 -0.25
N ASP A 50 10.45 5.36 -1.24
CA ASP A 50 10.29 6.81 -1.04
C ASP A 50 9.06 7.11 -0.17
N VAL A 51 7.96 6.38 -0.37
CA VAL A 51 6.75 6.50 0.46
C VAL A 51 7.05 6.16 1.92
N LEU A 52 7.80 5.08 2.14
CA LEU A 52 8.21 4.71 3.49
C LEU A 52 9.19 5.73 4.08
N ASP A 53 10.09 6.34 3.28
CA ASP A 53 11.01 7.38 3.76
C ASP A 53 10.24 8.64 4.22
N VAL A 54 9.19 9.02 3.50
CA VAL A 54 8.29 10.12 3.91
C VAL A 54 7.51 9.73 5.18
N LEU A 55 7.06 8.48 5.28
CA LEU A 55 6.38 8.00 6.48
C LEU A 55 7.31 8.00 7.70
N GLU A 56 8.58 7.60 7.55
CA GLU A 56 9.58 7.67 8.62
C GLU A 56 9.65 9.07 9.22
N HIS A 57 9.76 10.09 8.37
CA HIS A 57 9.78 11.47 8.82
C HIS A 57 8.48 11.85 9.58
N ALA A 58 7.32 11.44 9.07
CA ALA A 58 6.04 11.69 9.76
C ALA A 58 5.97 10.98 11.12
N LEU A 59 6.48 9.75 11.24
CA LEU A 59 6.53 9.01 12.51
C LEU A 59 7.48 9.68 13.51
N GLU A 60 8.64 10.17 13.07
CA GLU A 60 9.61 10.90 13.90
C GLU A 60 9.00 12.17 14.50
N VAL A 61 8.39 13.01 13.67
CA VAL A 61 7.76 14.27 14.09
C VAL A 61 6.61 14.02 15.09
N ASN A 62 5.96 12.86 15.02
CA ASN A 62 4.86 12.47 15.91
C ASN A 62 5.30 11.60 17.12
N ASN A 63 6.61 11.45 17.34
CA ASN A 63 7.19 10.64 18.42
C ASN A 63 6.64 9.20 18.44
N ILE A 64 6.54 8.56 17.28
CA ILE A 64 6.15 7.15 17.14
C ILE A 64 7.42 6.32 16.95
N THR A 65 7.65 5.34 17.83
CA THR A 65 8.79 4.43 17.70
C THR A 65 8.61 3.52 16.50
N TYR A 66 9.61 3.50 15.61
CA TYR A 66 9.57 2.64 14.44
C TYR A 66 10.92 2.01 14.17
N ILE A 67 10.90 0.95 13.37
CA ILE A 67 12.10 0.39 12.75
C ILE A 67 11.79 -0.02 11.32
N ARG A 68 12.75 0.18 10.42
CA ARG A 68 12.63 -0.29 9.04
C ARG A 68 13.42 -1.54 8.80
N MET A 69 12.74 -2.53 8.24
CA MET A 69 13.38 -3.74 7.76
C MET A 69 13.84 -3.55 6.31
N LYS A 70 15.14 -3.32 6.16
CA LYS A 70 15.81 -3.45 4.86
C LYS A 70 16.17 -4.93 4.66
N GLY A 71 15.94 -5.47 3.46
CA GLY A 71 16.17 -6.90 3.16
C GLY A 71 17.60 -7.39 3.41
N GLY A 72 17.82 -8.68 3.23
CA GLY A 72 19.13 -9.31 3.44
C GLY A 72 19.52 -9.45 4.92
N ARG A 73 20.81 -9.41 5.25
CA ARG A 73 21.34 -9.74 6.60
C ARG A 73 20.80 -8.85 7.73
N LYS A 74 20.27 -7.67 7.41
CA LYS A 74 19.74 -6.71 8.39
C LYS A 74 18.28 -6.98 8.78
N SER A 75 17.57 -7.87 8.08
CA SER A 75 16.16 -8.15 8.35
C SER A 75 15.94 -8.74 9.74
N ASN A 76 16.75 -9.75 10.12
CA ASN A 76 16.62 -10.44 11.40
C ASN A 76 16.83 -9.49 12.59
N ALA A 77 17.81 -8.59 12.50
CA ALA A 77 18.06 -7.61 13.55
C ALA A 77 16.86 -6.67 13.75
N ALA A 78 16.24 -6.20 12.66
CA ALA A 78 15.05 -5.35 12.75
C ALA A 78 13.86 -6.09 13.37
N ILE A 79 13.65 -7.36 12.99
CA ILE A 79 12.59 -8.20 13.55
C ILE A 79 12.83 -8.45 15.04
N MET A 80 14.05 -8.79 15.46
CA MET A 80 14.37 -9.01 16.88
C MET A 80 14.09 -7.77 17.72
N GLN A 81 14.51 -6.59 17.25
CA GLN A 81 14.22 -5.32 17.92
C GLN A 81 12.73 -5.04 17.98
N PHE A 82 12.00 -5.26 16.88
CA PHE A 82 10.55 -5.10 16.86
C PHE A 82 9.84 -6.04 17.85
N LYS A 83 10.32 -7.28 18.00
CA LYS A 83 9.80 -8.23 18.98
C LYS A 83 10.13 -7.88 20.42
N GLY A 84 11.03 -6.92 20.66
CA GLY A 84 11.55 -6.61 21.99
C GLY A 84 12.63 -7.59 22.48
N GLN A 85 13.13 -8.48 21.61
CA GLN A 85 14.23 -9.37 21.93
C GLN A 85 15.55 -8.66 21.65
N ARG A 86 16.20 -8.09 22.68
CA ARG A 86 17.56 -7.55 22.53
C ARG A 86 18.50 -8.68 22.12
N SER A 87 19.21 -8.51 21.01
CA SER A 87 20.46 -9.25 20.76
C SER A 87 21.51 -8.69 21.72
N GLY A 88 21.99 -9.49 22.67
CA GLY A 88 23.21 -9.17 23.40
C GLY A 88 24.42 -9.26 22.47
N ALA A 89 24.68 -8.24 21.65
CA ALA A 89 25.95 -8.06 20.95
C ALA A 89 26.01 -6.67 20.29
N GLY A 90 26.99 -5.87 20.70
CA GLY A 90 27.23 -4.50 20.21
C GLY A 90 27.60 -4.43 18.73
N GLY A 91 26.63 -4.08 17.88
CA GLY A 91 26.85 -3.72 16.48
C GLY A 91 26.52 -2.25 16.23
N LYS A 92 27.55 -1.41 16.06
CA LYS A 92 27.47 0.02 15.68
C LYS A 92 26.85 0.22 14.29
N GLY A 93 25.53 0.07 14.18
CA GLY A 93 24.79 0.38 12.95
C GLY A 93 23.89 1.58 13.16
N LYS A 94 24.43 2.80 13.03
CA LYS A 94 23.72 4.11 13.03
C LYS A 94 22.37 4.09 13.78
N MET A 95 22.41 3.71 15.06
CA MET A 95 21.35 4.09 15.99
C MET A 95 21.60 5.57 16.25
N GLN A 96 20.67 6.42 15.85
CA GLN A 96 20.68 7.80 16.30
C GLN A 96 20.54 7.77 17.82
N GLU A 97 21.67 7.97 18.51
CA GLU A 97 21.74 8.30 19.93
C GLU A 97 21.06 9.67 20.13
N ARG A 98 19.73 9.67 20.22
CA ARG A 98 18.98 10.77 20.80
C ARG A 98 17.91 10.17 21.70
N GLN A 99 18.27 10.01 22.97
CA GLN A 99 17.37 10.06 24.13
C GLN A 99 16.04 9.27 24.05
N HIS A 100 16.01 8.14 23.34
CA HIS A 100 14.95 7.16 23.57
C HIS A 100 15.34 6.33 24.80
N GLU A 101 14.86 6.79 25.95
CA GLU A 101 14.46 5.89 27.05
C GLU A 101 13.75 4.67 26.45
N GLU A 102 13.87 3.52 27.13
CA GLU A 102 13.54 2.14 26.74
C GLU A 102 12.11 1.90 26.19
N ARG A 103 11.68 2.63 25.17
CA ARG A 103 10.35 2.55 24.57
C ARG A 103 10.34 1.41 23.56
N SER A 104 9.40 0.49 23.73
CA SER A 104 9.11 -0.60 22.80
C SER A 104 8.86 -0.04 21.39
N ILE A 105 9.36 -0.72 20.36
CA ILE A 105 9.10 -0.33 18.97
C ILE A 105 7.64 -0.64 18.62
N GLN A 106 6.90 0.38 18.20
CA GLN A 106 5.47 0.30 17.86
C GLN A 106 5.24 -0.06 16.39
N VAL A 107 6.06 0.46 15.48
CA VAL A 107 5.87 0.30 14.03
C VAL A 107 7.03 -0.44 13.38
N LEU A 108 6.73 -1.44 12.54
CA LEU A 108 7.70 -2.07 11.65
C LEU A 108 7.36 -1.75 10.18
N LEU A 109 8.27 -1.05 9.52
CA LEU A 109 8.15 -0.64 8.12
C LEU A 109 8.79 -1.70 7.20
N LEU A 110 8.04 -2.13 6.18
CA LEU A 110 8.40 -3.24 5.31
C LEU A 110 8.08 -2.89 3.85
N LEU A 111 9.00 -3.20 2.94
CA LEU A 111 8.60 -3.30 1.54
C LEU A 111 7.76 -4.56 1.35
N ILE A 112 6.74 -4.50 0.49
CA ILE A 112 5.83 -5.62 0.25
C ILE A 112 6.59 -6.88 -0.22
N GLN A 113 7.59 -6.70 -1.08
CA GLN A 113 8.47 -7.77 -1.56
C GLN A 113 9.20 -8.51 -0.44
N HIS A 114 9.50 -7.84 0.68
CA HIS A 114 10.16 -8.46 1.81
C HIS A 114 9.18 -9.21 2.74
N GLY A 115 7.87 -8.97 2.61
CA GLY A 115 6.83 -9.74 3.31
C GLY A 115 6.70 -11.19 2.84
N ALA A 116 7.25 -11.51 1.66
CA ALA A 116 7.18 -12.83 1.06
C ALA A 116 8.13 -13.87 1.71
N ASN A 117 9.18 -13.42 2.43
CA ASN A 117 10.31 -14.26 2.88
C ASN A 117 10.04 -15.11 4.14
N GLY A 118 8.79 -15.46 4.46
CA GLY A 118 8.50 -16.41 5.55
C GLY A 118 8.52 -15.82 6.97
N LEU A 119 8.44 -14.50 7.13
CA LEU A 119 8.52 -13.83 8.43
C LEU A 119 7.40 -14.27 9.39
N ASN A 120 7.73 -14.46 10.67
CA ASN A 120 6.76 -14.78 11.73
C ASN A 120 6.67 -13.64 12.75
N ILE A 121 5.65 -12.79 12.62
CA ILE A 121 5.52 -11.56 13.42
C ILE A 121 4.18 -11.57 14.16
N LEU A 122 4.08 -12.43 15.17
CA LEU A 122 2.89 -12.60 16.01
C LEU A 122 2.70 -11.45 17.02
N GLU A 123 3.69 -10.57 17.13
CA GLU A 123 3.67 -9.45 18.06
C GLU A 123 2.80 -8.30 17.54
N ALA A 124 2.54 -8.24 16.23
CA ALA A 124 1.68 -7.23 15.63
C ALA A 124 0.21 -7.68 15.63
N GLN A 125 -0.70 -6.71 15.78
CA GLN A 125 -2.14 -6.91 15.65
C GLN A 125 -2.71 -6.12 14.47
N HIS A 126 -2.02 -5.06 14.05
CA HIS A 126 -2.47 -4.18 12.99
C HIS A 126 -1.57 -4.32 11.77
N VAL A 127 -2.19 -4.47 10.61
CA VAL A 127 -1.55 -4.43 9.30
C VAL A 127 -2.06 -3.21 8.56
N VAL A 128 -1.16 -2.33 8.17
CA VAL A 128 -1.45 -1.17 7.33
C VAL A 128 -0.86 -1.43 5.94
N LEU A 129 -1.72 -1.33 4.94
CA LEU A 129 -1.35 -1.34 3.53
C LEU A 129 -1.47 0.10 3.04
N ILE A 130 -0.33 0.72 2.72
CA ILE A 130 -0.31 2.13 2.32
C ILE A 130 -1.04 2.33 0.99
N GLU A 131 -0.88 1.41 0.06
CA GLU A 131 -1.51 1.45 -1.26
C GLU A 131 -2.03 0.06 -1.68
N PRO A 132 -3.03 0.00 -2.58
CA PRO A 132 -3.53 -1.28 -3.11
C PRO A 132 -2.51 -1.91 -4.06
N LEU A 133 -2.36 -3.23 -3.97
CA LEU A 133 -1.36 -3.99 -4.72
C LEU A 133 -1.96 -4.60 -5.99
N LEU A 134 -1.29 -4.50 -7.13
CA LEU A 134 -1.73 -5.16 -8.38
C LEU A 134 -1.79 -6.69 -8.26
N ASN A 135 -1.01 -7.27 -7.34
CA ASN A 135 -1.00 -8.71 -7.07
C ASN A 135 -1.71 -9.00 -5.72
N PRO A 136 -2.98 -9.44 -5.74
CA PRO A 136 -3.71 -9.81 -4.51
C PRO A 136 -3.03 -10.88 -3.67
N ALA A 137 -2.28 -11.80 -4.30
CA ALA A 137 -1.60 -12.86 -3.58
C ALA A 137 -0.47 -12.31 -2.70
N ALA A 138 0.22 -11.26 -3.13
CA ALA A 138 1.23 -10.58 -2.32
C ALA A 138 0.60 -9.91 -1.07
N GLU A 139 -0.58 -9.30 -1.23
CA GLU A 139 -1.35 -8.74 -0.12
C GLU A 139 -1.76 -9.82 0.88
N ALA A 140 -2.41 -10.88 0.39
CA ALA A 140 -2.86 -11.99 1.21
C ALA A 140 -1.68 -12.62 1.97
N GLN A 141 -0.54 -12.76 1.31
CA GLN A 141 0.68 -13.25 1.95
C GLN A 141 1.17 -12.33 3.07
N ALA A 142 1.15 -11.01 2.87
CA ALA A 142 1.53 -10.02 3.88
C ALA A 142 0.59 -10.05 5.10
N VAL A 143 -0.73 -10.07 4.87
CA VAL A 143 -1.74 -10.17 5.94
C VAL A 143 -1.60 -11.48 6.72
N ASN A 144 -1.40 -12.59 6.01
CA ASN A 144 -1.20 -13.92 6.62
C ASN A 144 0.09 -14.00 7.47
N ARG A 145 1.00 -13.02 7.42
CA ARG A 145 2.17 -12.98 8.34
C ARG A 145 1.79 -12.55 9.75
N VAL A 146 0.70 -11.82 9.90
CA VAL A 146 0.16 -11.36 11.19
C VAL A 146 -0.99 -12.25 11.63
N HIS A 147 -1.88 -12.60 10.69
CA HIS A 147 -3.01 -13.49 10.90
C HIS A 147 -2.58 -14.97 10.86
N ARG A 148 -1.64 -15.35 11.73
CA ARG A 148 -1.10 -16.71 11.82
C ARG A 148 -1.71 -17.51 12.97
N ILE A 149 -1.86 -18.81 12.76
CA ILE A 149 -2.18 -19.79 13.82
C ILE A 149 -1.20 -19.61 14.98
N GLY A 150 -1.73 -19.31 16.17
CA GLY A 150 -0.96 -19.00 17.38
C GLY A 150 -1.04 -17.53 17.81
N GLN A 151 -1.54 -16.64 16.94
CA GLN A 151 -1.93 -15.30 17.34
C GLN A 151 -3.18 -15.39 18.24
N LYS A 152 -3.11 -14.84 19.45
CA LYS A 152 -4.21 -14.85 20.43
C LYS A 152 -5.10 -13.62 20.35
N LYS A 153 -4.58 -12.56 19.72
CA LYS A 153 -5.24 -11.25 19.63
C LYS A 153 -5.85 -11.06 18.24
N THR A 154 -7.00 -10.41 18.17
CA THR A 154 -7.67 -10.05 16.91
C THR A 154 -6.72 -9.28 15.99
N THR A 155 -6.69 -9.66 14.71
CA THR A 155 -5.89 -8.96 13.69
C THR A 155 -6.77 -7.98 12.92
N PHE A 156 -6.25 -6.76 12.72
CA PHE A 156 -6.90 -5.68 11.99
C PHE A 156 -6.12 -5.34 10.73
N VAL A 157 -6.80 -5.23 9.59
CA VAL A 157 -6.19 -4.86 8.32
C VAL A 157 -6.77 -3.53 7.85
N HIS A 158 -5.91 -2.53 7.71
CA HIS A 158 -6.22 -1.18 7.30
C HIS A 158 -5.73 -0.96 5.87
N ARG A 159 -6.66 -0.79 4.93
CA ARG A 159 -6.35 -0.50 3.52
C ARG A 159 -6.59 0.97 3.22
N PHE A 160 -5.53 1.69 2.85
CA PHE A 160 -5.65 3.06 2.39
C PHE A 160 -5.81 3.06 0.88
N ILE A 161 -6.89 3.71 0.42
CA ILE A 161 -7.26 3.78 -0.99
C ILE A 161 -7.65 5.22 -1.30
N VAL A 162 -6.98 5.83 -2.26
CA VAL A 162 -7.37 7.17 -2.68
C VAL A 162 -8.46 7.12 -3.76
N LYS A 163 -9.60 7.78 -3.49
CA LYS A 163 -10.75 7.84 -4.40
C LYS A 163 -10.43 8.61 -5.67
N ASP A 164 -11.16 8.27 -6.73
CA ASP A 164 -11.06 8.94 -8.02
C ASP A 164 -9.64 8.87 -8.60
N THR A 165 -8.89 7.81 -8.27
CA THR A 165 -7.54 7.55 -8.78
C THR A 165 -7.36 6.11 -9.25
N VAL A 166 -6.21 5.85 -9.87
CA VAL A 166 -5.79 4.49 -10.25
C VAL A 166 -5.75 3.53 -9.06
N GLU A 167 -5.49 4.00 -7.83
CA GLU A 167 -5.52 3.15 -6.64
C GLU A 167 -6.91 2.51 -6.43
N GLU A 168 -7.97 3.32 -6.55
CA GLU A 168 -9.33 2.82 -6.46
C GLU A 168 -9.65 1.82 -7.58
N SER A 169 -9.17 2.08 -8.81
CA SER A 169 -9.31 1.13 -9.91
C SER A 169 -8.63 -0.21 -9.63
N ILE A 170 -7.39 -0.18 -9.13
CA ILE A 170 -6.62 -1.38 -8.76
C ILE A 170 -7.39 -2.16 -7.68
N TYR A 171 -7.89 -1.47 -6.66
CA TYR A 171 -8.66 -2.10 -5.60
C TYR A 171 -9.93 -2.79 -6.12
N LYS A 172 -10.70 -2.11 -6.96
CA LYS A 172 -11.92 -2.65 -7.60
C LYS A 172 -11.61 -3.85 -8.50
N LEU A 173 -10.53 -3.79 -9.27
CA LEU A 173 -10.07 -4.88 -10.13
C LEU A 173 -9.76 -6.14 -9.31
N ASN A 174 -9.03 -5.99 -8.20
CA ASN A 174 -8.71 -7.11 -7.33
C ASN A 174 -9.94 -7.72 -6.68
N ARG A 175 -10.89 -6.89 -6.25
CA ARG A 175 -12.14 -7.35 -5.65
C ARG A 175 -12.97 -8.16 -6.64
N SER A 176 -13.08 -7.72 -7.88
CA SER A 176 -13.84 -8.42 -8.93
C SER A 176 -13.19 -9.76 -9.32
N ARG A 177 -11.85 -9.83 -9.35
CA ARG A 177 -11.11 -11.09 -9.55
C ARG A 177 -11.38 -12.08 -8.42
N ALA A 178 -11.32 -11.63 -7.15
CA ALA A 178 -11.57 -12.50 -6.01
C ALA A 178 -13.01 -13.07 -6.00
N THR A 179 -14.02 -12.27 -6.35
CA THR A 179 -15.41 -12.75 -6.46
C THR A 179 -15.56 -13.78 -7.58
N ASN A 180 -14.94 -13.54 -8.74
CA ASN A 180 -15.04 -14.45 -9.88
C ASN A 180 -14.32 -15.78 -9.62
N MET A 181 -13.17 -15.76 -8.93
CA MET A 181 -12.46 -16.98 -8.50
C MET A 181 -13.27 -17.82 -7.51
N THR A 182 -14.06 -17.18 -6.62
CA THR A 182 -14.90 -17.89 -5.64
C THR A 182 -16.09 -18.58 -6.31
N ILE A 183 -16.63 -17.98 -7.39
CA ILE A 183 -17.77 -18.50 -8.14
C ILE A 183 -17.33 -19.62 -9.11
N SER A 184 -16.13 -19.51 -9.69
CA SER A 184 -15.58 -20.49 -10.62
C SER A 184 -14.79 -21.55 -9.87
N GLY A 185 -15.49 -22.54 -9.29
CA GLY A 185 -14.93 -23.59 -8.43
C GLY A 185 -13.97 -24.59 -9.10
N ASN A 186 -13.12 -24.16 -10.04
CA ASN A 186 -12.20 -25.05 -10.75
C ASN A 186 -10.73 -24.59 -10.69
N THR A 187 -9.93 -25.53 -10.21
CA THR A 187 -8.47 -25.54 -10.10
C THR A 187 -7.84 -25.58 -11.49
N LYS A 188 -7.16 -24.50 -11.88
CA LYS A 188 -6.05 -24.41 -12.86
C LYS A 188 -6.02 -22.96 -13.36
N ASN A 189 -5.30 -22.09 -12.68
CA ASN A 189 -4.75 -20.84 -13.23
C ASN A 189 -3.85 -20.21 -12.18
N GLN A 190 -2.71 -20.85 -11.93
CA GLN A 190 -1.63 -20.28 -11.12
C GLN A 190 -0.89 -19.14 -11.87
N ASP A 191 -1.23 -18.91 -13.14
CA ASP A 191 -0.57 -17.97 -14.05
C ASP A 191 -1.36 -16.68 -14.34
N GLN A 192 -2.42 -16.35 -13.58
CA GLN A 192 -3.15 -15.06 -13.72
C GLN A 192 -2.41 -13.85 -13.11
N LEU A 193 -1.07 -13.89 -13.10
CA LEU A 193 -0.25 -12.71 -12.78
C LEU A 193 -0.27 -11.68 -13.91
N ALA A 194 -0.65 -12.06 -15.12
CA ALA A 194 -0.73 -11.15 -16.26
C ALA A 194 -2.02 -10.32 -16.22
N LEU A 195 -1.88 -9.00 -16.16
CA LEU A 195 -2.98 -8.08 -16.47
C LEU A 195 -3.35 -8.25 -17.94
N SER A 196 -4.64 -8.43 -18.25
CA SER A 196 -5.11 -8.36 -19.63
C SER A 196 -5.15 -6.91 -20.10
N LEU A 197 -5.17 -6.67 -21.41
CA LEU A 197 -5.33 -5.31 -21.97
C LEU A 197 -6.60 -4.63 -21.45
N LYS A 198 -7.70 -5.39 -21.33
CA LYS A 198 -8.95 -4.90 -20.75
C LYS A 198 -8.80 -4.47 -19.29
N ASP A 199 -7.99 -5.19 -18.51
CA ASP A 199 -7.69 -4.79 -17.14
C ASP A 199 -6.94 -3.47 -17.12
N VAL A 200 -5.91 -3.32 -17.97
CA VAL A 200 -5.15 -2.07 -18.09
C VAL A 200 -6.05 -0.90 -18.51
N GLU A 201 -6.91 -1.07 -19.51
CA GLU A 201 -7.88 -0.05 -19.94
C GLU A 201 -8.80 0.38 -18.79
N SER A 202 -9.28 -0.59 -18.01
CA SER A 202 -10.15 -0.31 -16.87
C SER A 202 -9.45 0.49 -15.77
N LEU A 203 -8.13 0.33 -15.60
CA LEU A 203 -7.36 1.07 -14.60
C LEU A 203 -7.38 2.58 -14.86
N PHE A 204 -7.36 2.98 -16.14
CA PHE A 204 -7.27 4.37 -16.57
C PHE A 204 -8.61 5.01 -16.94
N SER A 205 -9.69 4.23 -17.10
CA SER A 205 -10.99 4.74 -17.53
C SER A 205 -11.60 5.77 -16.56
N LEU A 206 -11.34 5.63 -15.25
CA LEU A 206 -11.78 6.60 -14.23
C LEU A 206 -11.15 7.99 -14.42
N MET A 207 -9.98 8.08 -15.06
CA MET A 207 -9.32 9.36 -15.31
C MET A 207 -9.91 10.12 -16.52
N ILE A 208 -10.69 9.44 -17.35
CA ILE A 208 -11.26 10.00 -18.59
C ILE A 208 -12.68 10.54 -18.34
N SER A 209 -13.42 9.99 -17.37
CA SER A 209 -14.80 10.38 -17.06
C SER A 209 -14.97 11.71 -16.30
N GLY A 210 -13.87 12.41 -15.99
CA GLY A 210 -13.89 13.72 -15.30
C GLY A 210 -14.02 14.94 -16.22
N GLY A 211 -14.42 14.75 -17.49
CA GLY A 211 -14.69 15.86 -18.41
C GLY A 211 -15.86 16.74 -17.91
N PRO A 212 -15.85 18.06 -18.18
CA PRO A 212 -16.96 18.94 -17.82
C PRO A 212 -18.26 18.45 -18.48
N PRO A 213 -19.43 18.72 -17.89
CA PRO A 213 -20.70 18.29 -18.45
C PRO A 213 -20.82 18.81 -19.89
N GLU A 214 -21.11 17.90 -20.82
CA GLU A 214 -21.40 18.23 -22.21
C GLU A 214 -22.55 19.22 -22.27
N ASN A 215 -22.20 20.49 -22.48
CA ASN A 215 -23.10 21.44 -23.11
C ASN A 215 -22.64 21.61 -24.55
N GLY A 216 -23.58 21.32 -25.45
CA GLY A 216 -23.58 21.42 -26.91
C GLY A 216 -22.40 22.05 -27.62
N ASP A 217 -21.97 21.33 -28.66
CA ASP A 217 -21.35 21.82 -29.89
C ASP A 217 -20.09 22.69 -29.73
N GLU A 218 -18.90 22.10 -29.84
CA GLU A 218 -17.85 22.60 -30.75
C GLU A 218 -16.59 21.70 -30.86
N LYS A 219 -16.33 21.26 -32.11
CA LYS A 219 -15.04 20.98 -32.77
C LYS A 219 -14.05 19.95 -32.16
N MET A 220 -14.18 18.75 -32.74
CA MET A 220 -13.13 17.78 -33.06
C MET A 220 -11.80 18.46 -33.44
N GLY A 221 -10.78 18.41 -32.57
CA GLY A 221 -9.41 18.85 -32.93
C GLY A 221 -8.48 19.30 -31.80
N SER A 222 -8.98 19.66 -30.62
CA SER A 222 -8.10 20.18 -29.56
C SER A 222 -7.78 19.12 -28.50
N LEU A 223 -6.55 18.60 -28.49
CA LEU A 223 -6.03 17.66 -27.47
C LEU A 223 -5.74 18.33 -26.09
N ARG A 224 -6.02 19.63 -25.95
CA ARG A 224 -5.64 20.43 -24.77
C ARG A 224 -6.49 20.16 -23.52
N HIS A 225 -7.65 19.52 -23.69
CA HIS A 225 -8.56 19.17 -22.59
C HIS A 225 -8.20 17.84 -21.93
N LEU A 226 -7.25 17.08 -22.49
CA LEU A 226 -6.83 15.78 -21.96
C LEU A 226 -5.64 15.96 -21.00
N PRO A 227 -5.51 15.10 -19.97
CA PRO A 227 -4.30 15.05 -19.14
C PRO A 227 -3.04 14.89 -20.01
N PRO A 228 -1.89 15.49 -19.64
CA PRO A 228 -0.69 15.49 -20.48
C PRO A 228 -0.24 14.11 -20.96
N SER A 229 -0.40 13.07 -20.13
CA SER A 229 -0.08 11.69 -20.47
C SER A 229 -0.98 11.10 -21.56
N VAL A 230 -2.29 11.39 -21.51
CA VAL A 230 -3.28 10.93 -22.49
C VAL A 230 -3.13 11.68 -23.80
N ALA A 231 -2.92 13.00 -23.74
CA ALA A 231 -2.64 13.82 -24.91
C ALA A 231 -1.34 13.36 -25.62
N ALA A 232 -0.30 13.03 -24.85
CA ALA A 232 0.95 12.49 -25.39
C ALA A 232 0.75 11.13 -26.06
N GLY A 233 -0.05 10.24 -25.46
CA GLY A 233 -0.42 8.94 -26.02
C GLY A 233 -1.13 9.05 -27.37
N LEU A 234 -2.24 9.82 -27.43
CA LEU A 234 -2.97 10.04 -28.68
C LEU A 234 -2.12 10.73 -29.75
N ALA A 235 -1.28 11.69 -29.36
CA ALA A 235 -0.37 12.34 -30.29
C ALA A 235 0.72 11.40 -30.82
N ALA A 236 1.17 10.42 -30.04
CA ALA A 236 2.10 9.40 -30.50
C ALA A 236 1.43 8.41 -31.47
N GLU A 237 0.22 7.98 -31.16
CA GLU A 237 -0.57 7.10 -32.02
C GLU A 237 -0.87 7.73 -33.39
N LYS A 238 -1.27 9.00 -33.39
CA LYS A 238 -1.52 9.75 -34.64
C LYS A 238 -0.27 9.84 -35.53
N ARG A 239 0.92 10.01 -34.92
CA ARG A 239 2.19 10.00 -35.67
C ARG A 239 2.49 8.64 -36.31
N LEU A 240 2.16 7.54 -35.64
CA LEU A 240 2.36 6.19 -36.19
C LEU A 240 1.43 5.91 -37.37
N GLN A 241 0.20 6.42 -37.33
CA GLN A 241 -0.75 6.32 -38.42
C GLN A 241 -0.33 7.18 -39.62
N ASP A 242 0.19 8.39 -39.39
CA ASP A 242 0.68 9.28 -40.45
C ASP A 242 1.96 8.77 -41.14
N HIS A 243 2.71 7.84 -40.53
CA HIS A 243 3.92 7.21 -41.11
C HIS A 243 3.65 5.85 -41.77
N SER A 244 2.39 5.41 -41.86
CA SER A 244 1.99 4.14 -42.47
C SER A 244 1.42 4.30 -43.90
N ILE A 245 1.72 5.41 -44.58
CA ILE A 245 1.33 5.71 -45.97
C ILE A 245 2.57 5.96 -46.82
#